data_AF-A0A952ISI0-F1
#
_entry.id   AF-A0A952ISI0-F1
#
_cell.length_a   1.000
_cell.length_b   1.000
_cell.length_c   1.000
_cell.angle_alpha   90.00
_cell.angle_beta   90.00
_cell.angle_gamma   90.00
#
_symmetry.space_group_name_H-M   'P 1'
#
loop_
_entity.id
_entity.type
_entity.pdbx_description
1 polymer ?
#
loop_
_entity_poly.entity_id
_entity_poly.type
_entity_poly.pdbx_seq_one_letter_code
_entity_poly.pdbx_strand_id
1 'polypeptide(L)' 'MKCNSCSTSMVLERTESSPISRSEWYNCPLCGQVRMTTRKQATPSHQTADATRSVADLYDDSALALN' A
#
# COMPACT_ATOMS: atom_id res chain seq x y z
N MET A 1 -7.87 -15.24 10.74
CA MET A 1 -8.51 -14.49 11.86
C MET A 1 -9.50 -15.40 12.59
N LYS A 2 -9.89 -15.09 13.84
CA LYS A 2 -10.88 -15.88 14.61
C LYS A 2 -12.23 -15.17 14.70
N CYS A 3 -13.31 -15.95 14.73
CA CYS A 3 -14.67 -15.48 14.99
C CYS A 3 -14.79 -15.04 16.44
N ASN A 4 -15.43 -13.90 16.70
CA ASN A 4 -15.56 -13.38 18.07
C ASN A 4 -16.61 -14.17 18.89
N SER A 5 -17.59 -14.80 18.23
CA SER A 5 -18.67 -15.50 18.92
C SER A 5 -18.29 -16.93 19.31
N CYS A 6 -17.73 -17.70 18.39
CA CYS A 6 -17.43 -19.13 18.60
C CYS A 6 -15.94 -19.45 18.61
N SER A 7 -15.06 -18.44 18.51
CA SER A 7 -13.59 -18.59 18.49
C SER A 7 -13.00 -19.43 17.35
N THR A 8 -13.83 -19.93 16.44
CA THR A 8 -13.41 -20.71 15.27
C THR A 8 -12.63 -19.87 14.26
N SER A 9 -11.70 -20.51 13.56
CA SER A 9 -11.00 -19.91 12.42
C SER A 9 -12.00 -19.54 11.31
N MET A 10 -11.95 -18.27 10.89
CA MET A 10 -12.78 -17.80 9.79
C MET A 10 -12.09 -18.03 8.45
N VAL A 11 -12.89 -18.31 7.43
CA VAL A 11 -12.45 -18.62 6.06
C VAL A 11 -12.64 -17.38 5.19
N LEU A 12 -11.65 -17.06 4.34
CA LEU A 12 -11.76 -15.97 3.37
C LEU A 12 -12.70 -16.39 2.25
N GLU A 13 -13.76 -15.62 2.03
CA GLU A 13 -14.78 -15.93 1.02
C GLU A 13 -14.63 -15.03 -0.21
N ARG A 14 -14.43 -13.74 0.02
CA ARG A 14 -14.31 -12.73 -1.04
C ARG A 14 -13.15 -11.81 -0.77
N THR A 15 -12.46 -11.42 -1.83
CA THR A 15 -11.47 -10.34 -1.82
C THR A 15 -11.83 -9.35 -2.91
N GLU A 16 -11.70 -8.07 -2.60
CA GLU A 16 -11.87 -6.97 -3.55
C GLU A 16 -10.68 -6.05 -3.43
N SER A 17 -10.04 -5.76 -4.56
CA SER A 17 -8.86 -4.91 -4.63
C SER A 17 -9.18 -3.65 -5.44
N SER A 18 -8.85 -2.50 -4.86
CA SER A 18 -8.75 -1.22 -5.54
C SER A 18 -7.28 -0.80 -5.64
N PRO A 19 -6.92 0.22 -6.44
CA PRO A 19 -5.55 0.72 -6.52
C PRO A 19 -4.96 1.19 -5.18
N ILE A 20 -5.81 1.58 -4.23
CA ILE A 20 -5.40 2.17 -2.94
C ILE A 20 -5.71 1.27 -1.74
N SER A 21 -6.47 0.20 -1.93
CA SER A 21 -6.94 -0.64 -0.82
C SER A 21 -7.27 -2.06 -1.25
N ARG A 22 -7.34 -2.95 -0.27
CA ARG A 22 -7.79 -4.33 -0.41
C ARG A 22 -8.76 -4.63 0.72
N SER A 23 -9.98 -5.02 0.35
CA SER A 23 -11.02 -5.44 1.27
C SER A 23 -11.16 -6.97 1.20
N GLU A 24 -11.25 -7.60 2.37
CA GLU A 24 -11.32 -9.05 2.53
C GLU A 24 -12.51 -9.39 3.43
N TRP A 25 -13.38 -10.29 2.97
CA TRP A 25 -14.55 -10.75 3.71
C TRP A 25 -14.32 -12.19 4.16
N TYR A 26 -14.47 -12.41 5.46
CA TYR A 26 -14.30 -13.69 6.10
C TYR A 26 -15.62 -14.17 6.68
N ASN A 27 -15.89 -15.45 6.52
CA ASN A 27 -17.09 -16.11 7.04
C ASN A 27 -16.70 -17.17 8.08
N CYS A 28 -17.51 -17.31 9.13
CA CYS A 28 -17.36 -18.37 10.11
C CYS A 28 -18.20 -19.59 9.71
N PRO A 29 -17.59 -20.77 9.49
CA PRO A 29 -18.31 -21.95 9.04
C PRO A 29 -19.26 -22.56 10.09
N LEU A 30 -19.15 -22.15 11.36
CA LEU A 30 -20.00 -22.72 12.43
C LEU A 30 -21.21 -21.86 12.76
N CYS A 31 -21.05 -20.53 12.80
CA CYS A 31 -22.13 -19.63 13.21
C CYS A 31 -22.59 -18.66 12.11
N GLY A 32 -21.96 -18.70 10.92
CA GLY A 32 -22.31 -17.85 9.78
C GLY A 32 -21.95 -16.38 9.93
N GLN A 33 -21.21 -16.00 10.98
CA GLN A 33 -20.83 -14.60 11.18
C GLN A 33 -19.81 -14.16 10.13
N VAL A 34 -20.04 -12.97 9.56
CA VAL A 34 -19.17 -12.36 8.55
C VAL A 34 -18.38 -11.21 9.14
N ARG A 35 -17.11 -11.09 8.77
CA ARG A 35 -16.24 -9.96 9.13
C ARG A 35 -15.49 -9.45 7.91
N MET A 36 -15.49 -8.13 7.73
CA MET A 36 -14.73 -7.45 6.69
C MET A 36 -13.48 -6.80 7.28
N THR A 37 -12.35 -6.91 6.58
CA THR A 37 -11.13 -6.16 6.89
C THR A 37 -10.66 -5.40 5.66
N THR A 38 -10.30 -4.13 5.83
CA THR A 38 -9.74 -3.31 4.75
C THR A 38 -8.30 -2.94 5.09
N ARG A 39 -7.38 -3.20 4.16
CA ARG A 39 -5.98 -2.79 4.23
C ARG A 39 -5.71 -1.75 3.15
N LYS A 40 -5.05 -0.64 3.48
CA LYS A 40 -4.53 0.28 2.47
C LYS A 40 -3.37 -0.39 1.74
N GLN A 41 -3.35 -0.31 0.42
CA GLN A 41 -2.15 -0.71 -0.31
C GLN A 41 -1.11 0.38 -0.08
N ALA A 42 0.10 -0.04 0.29
CA ALA A 42 1.22 0.89 0.28
C ALA A 42 1.41 1.31 -1.18
N THR A 43 1.05 2.54 -1.50
CA THR A 43 1.56 3.17 -2.71
C THR A 43 3.08 3.06 -2.63
N PRO A 44 3.78 2.67 -3.72
CA PRO A 44 5.23 2.82 -3.74
C PRO A 44 5.51 4.27 -3.39
N SER A 45 6.04 4.47 -2.18
CA SER A 45 6.36 5.79 -1.72
C SER A 45 7.51 6.21 -2.62
N HIS A 46 7.31 7.20 -3.48
CA HIS A 46 8.40 8.04 -3.95
C HIS A 46 8.99 8.75 -2.72
N GLN A 47 9.64 7.99 -1.84
CA GLN A 47 10.53 8.52 -0.83
C GLN A 47 11.89 8.59 -1.53
N THR A 48 12.13 9.78 -2.07
CA THR A 48 13.47 10.37 -2.18
C THR A 48 14.23 10.09 -0.89
N ALA A 49 15.07 9.07 -0.92
CA ALA A 49 16.10 8.88 0.08
C ALA A 49 17.21 9.88 -0.27
N ASP A 50 17.16 11.04 0.36
CA ASP A 50 18.26 11.98 0.37
C ASP A 50 19.41 11.36 1.17
N ALA A 51 20.45 10.93 0.47
CA ALA A 51 21.73 10.50 1.04
C ALA A 51 22.86 11.02 0.16
N THR A 52 23.10 12.33 0.26
CA THR A 52 24.39 13.04 0.18
C THR A 52 25.58 12.21 -0.34
N ARG A 53 25.96 12.42 -1.60
CA ARG A 53 27.37 12.34 -2.02
C ARG A 53 27.67 13.48 -2.97
N SER A 54 28.62 14.30 -2.54
CA SER A 54 29.13 15.50 -3.17
C SER A 54 29.43 15.30 -4.67
N VAL A 55 28.77 16.09 -5.49
CA VAL A 55 29.39 16.75 -6.64
C VAL A 55 28.87 18.18 -6.60
N ALA A 56 29.65 19.01 -5.91
CA ALA A 56 29.76 20.40 -6.30
C ALA A 56 30.19 20.44 -7.78
N ASP A 57 29.86 21.54 -8.43
CA ASP A 57 30.29 21.93 -9.78
C ASP A 57 29.50 21.30 -10.93
N LEU A 58 28.43 21.99 -11.34
CA LEU A 58 28.05 22.18 -12.75
C LEU A 58 27.00 23.30 -12.85
N TYR A 59 27.38 24.51 -12.40
CA TYR A 59 26.82 25.77 -12.88
C TYR A 59 27.96 26.75 -13.09
N ASP A 60 28.50 26.72 -14.31
CA ASP A 60 29.05 27.84 -15.10
C ASP A 60 29.57 27.14 -16.37
N ASP A 61 29.11 27.44 -17.58
CA ASP A 61 29.49 28.67 -18.26
C ASP A 61 28.64 28.86 -19.53
N SER A 62 28.07 30.05 -19.62
CA SER A 62 27.94 30.86 -20.84
C SER A 62 26.95 30.51 -21.97
N ALA A 63 25.89 31.32 -21.96
CA ALA A 63 25.59 32.30 -23.02
C ALA A 63 24.87 31.85 -24.31
N LEU A 64 23.61 32.28 -24.42
CA LEU A 64 23.09 33.16 -25.48
C LEU A 64 23.96 33.35 -26.74
N ALA A 65 23.52 32.74 -27.84
CA ALA A 65 23.49 33.29 -29.21
C ALA A 65 22.52 32.40 -30.00
N LEU A 66 21.32 32.79 -30.46
CA LEU A 66 21.00 33.88 -31.40
C LEU A 66 21.97 33.92 -32.60
N ASN A 67 21.74 33.02 -33.55
CA ASN A 67 21.60 33.36 -34.97
C ASN A 67 20.90 32.24 -35.74
#